data_AF-A0A943R6G3-F1
#
_entry.id   AF-A0A943R6G3-F1
#
_cell.length_a   1.000
_cell.length_b   1.000
_cell.length_c   1.000
_cell.angle_alpha   90.00
_cell.angle_beta   90.00
_cell.angle_gamma   90.00
#
_symmetry.space_group_name_H-M   'P 1'
#
loop_
_entity.id
_entity.type
_entity.pdbx_description
1 polymer ?
#
loop_
_entity_poly.entity_id
_entity_poly.type
_entity_poly.pdbx_seq_one_letter_code
_entity_poly.pdbx_strand_id
1 'polypeptide(L)' 'MVYKVLEETVADEELGQRRTYGIIAEAAEVSDISDKRDVVELLVELLNTRQVPLMHFKDVIEDFLTR' A
#
# COMPACT_ATOMS: atom_id res chain seq x y z
N MET A 1 9.70 -3.19 -12.96
CA MET A 1 9.17 -2.85 -11.62
C MET A 1 8.06 -3.82 -11.28
N VAL A 2 8.06 -4.35 -10.06
CA VAL A 2 6.98 -5.18 -9.54
C VAL A 2 6.59 -4.65 -8.17
N TYR A 3 5.36 -4.18 -8.04
CA TYR A 3 4.75 -3.81 -6.77
C TYR A 3 4.34 -5.06 -6.01
N LYS A 4 4.53 -5.06 -4.69
CA LYS A 4 4.15 -6.15 -3.79
C LYS A 4 3.41 -5.59 -2.58
N VAL A 5 2.53 -6.40 -2.01
CA VAL A 5 1.89 -6.08 -0.75
C VAL A 5 2.91 -6.22 0.38
N LEU A 6 2.97 -5.20 1.22
CA LEU A 6 3.68 -5.17 2.50
C LEU A 6 2.65 -5.45 3.60
N GLU A 7 2.91 -6.42 4.47
CA GLU A 7 2.07 -6.69 5.63
C GLU A 7 2.82 -6.23 6.87
N GLU A 8 2.21 -5.33 7.63
CA GLU A 8 2.78 -4.81 8.87
C GLU A 8 1.77 -4.90 10.01
N THR A 9 2.31 -5.01 11.23
CA THR A 9 1.50 -4.95 12.44
C THR A 9 1.89 -3.68 13.17
N VAL A 10 0.99 -2.70 13.16
CA VAL A 10 1.18 -1.44 13.86
C VAL A 10 0.60 -1.59 15.25
N ALA A 11 1.41 -1.25 16.26
CA ALA A 11 0.94 -1.17 17.64
C ALA A 11 0.29 0.20 17.85
N ASP A 12 -1.01 0.19 18.12
CA ASP A 12 -1.81 1.37 18.42
C ASP A 12 -2.05 1.40 19.94
N GLU A 13 -1.66 2.46 20.64
CA GLU A 13 -1.72 2.51 22.10
C GLU A 13 -3.16 2.47 22.65
N GLU A 14 -4.16 2.83 21.83
CA GLU A 14 -5.58 2.83 22.24
C GLU A 14 -6.31 1.54 21.84
N LEU A 15 -5.93 0.89 20.73
CA LEU A 15 -6.64 -0.27 20.17
C LEU A 15 -5.85 -1.59 20.22
N GLY A 16 -4.57 -1.56 20.59
CA GLY A 16 -3.68 -2.71 20.57
C GLY A 16 -3.00 -2.93 19.20
N GLN A 17 -2.60 -4.17 18.90
CA GLN A 17 -1.95 -4.49 17.63
C GLN A 17 -2.97 -4.55 16.50
N ARG A 18 -2.87 -3.66 15.51
CA ARG A 18 -3.65 -3.70 14.26
C ARG A 18 -2.78 -4.18 13.10
N ARG A 19 -3.32 -5.08 12.28
CA ARG A 19 -2.69 -5.44 11.01
C ARG A 19 -3.02 -4.37 9.99
N THR A 20 -2.00 -3.95 9.27
CA THR A 20 -2.07 -2.94 8.24
C THR A 20 -1.33 -3.46 7.03
N TYR A 21 -1.78 -3.02 5.87
CA TYR A 21 -1.25 -3.44 4.59
C TYR A 21 -0.77 -2.20 3.85
N GLY A 22 0.42 -2.34 3.26
CA GLY A 22 1.11 -1.33 2.49
C GLY A 22 1.56 -1.89 1.15
N ILE A 23 2.32 -1.09 0.40
CA ILE A 23 2.89 -1.48 -0.88
C ILE A 23 4.39 -1.18 -0.87
N ILE A 24 5.18 -2.16 -1.33
CA ILE A 24 6.62 -2.03 -1.51
C ILE A 24 7.02 -2.32 -2.96
N ALA A 25 7.88 -1.47 -3.51
CA ALA A 25 8.42 -1.58 -4.85
C ALA A 25 9.86 -1.03 -4.91
N GLU A 26 10.82 -1.92 -5.13
CA GLU A 26 12.26 -1.61 -5.17
C GLU A 26 12.76 -0.84 -3.93
N ALA A 27 12.94 0.47 -4.03
CA ALA A 27 13.38 1.35 -2.94
C ALA A 27 12.27 2.26 -2.39
N ALA A 28 11.04 2.10 -2.89
CA ALA A 28 9.87 2.83 -2.42
C ALA A 28 8.97 1.90 -1.61
N GLU A 29 8.54 2.36 -0.45
CA GLU A 29 7.57 1.69 0.40
C GLU A 29 6.55 2.71 0.92
N VAL A 30 5.29 2.28 1.00
CA VAL A 30 4.22 3.03 1.65
C VAL A 30 3.47 2.06 2.53
N SER A 31 3.59 2.26 3.83
CA SER A 31 2.93 1.47 4.87
C SER A 31 1.59 2.08 5.28
N ASP A 32 0.77 1.28 5.99
CA ASP A 32 -0.52 1.72 6.56
C ASP A 32 -1.50 2.32 5.54
N ILE A 33 -1.58 1.74 4.34
CA ILE A 33 -2.53 2.16 3.30
C ILE A 33 -3.96 1.72 3.69
N SER A 34 -4.11 0.48 4.16
CA SER A 34 -5.43 -0.02 4.59
C SER A 34 -5.28 -1.18 5.57
N ASP A 35 -6.28 -1.38 6.43
CA ASP A 35 -6.45 -2.60 7.24
C ASP A 35 -6.99 -3.79 6.42
N LYS A 36 -7.38 -3.58 5.16
CA LYS A 36 -7.91 -4.61 4.26
C LYS A 36 -6.88 -5.01 3.22
N ARG A 37 -6.45 -6.28 3.30
CA ARG A 37 -5.49 -6.86 2.36
C ARG A 37 -5.98 -6.81 0.91
N ASP A 38 -7.23 -7.19 0.67
CA ASP A 38 -7.82 -7.28 -0.69
C ASP A 38 -7.75 -5.94 -1.43
N VAL A 39 -7.92 -4.84 -0.69
CA VAL A 39 -7.84 -3.48 -1.23
C VAL A 39 -6.42 -3.17 -1.73
N VAL A 40 -5.42 -3.54 -0.93
CA VAL A 40 -4.02 -3.31 -1.26
C VAL A 40 -3.55 -4.26 -2.36
N GLU A 41 -4.03 -5.50 -2.39
CA GLU A 41 -3.79 -6.44 -3.50
C GLU A 41 -4.34 -5.89 -4.82
N LEU A 42 -5.57 -5.38 -4.84
CA LEU A 42 -6.15 -4.75 -6.02
C LEU A 42 -5.33 -3.54 -6.49
N LEU A 43 -4.84 -2.71 -5.56
CA LEU A 43 -4.02 -1.55 -5.88
C LEU A 43 -2.67 -1.98 -6.47
N VAL A 44 -2.03 -3.00 -5.92
CA VAL A 44 -0.81 -3.61 -6.45
C VAL A 44 -1.02 -4.16 -7.86
N GLU A 45 -2.12 -4.87 -8.11
CA GLU A 45 -2.46 -5.38 -9.44
C GLU A 45 -2.65 -4.25 -10.45
N LEU A 46 -3.33 -3.16 -10.06
CA LEU A 46 -3.51 -1.98 -10.91
C LEU A 46 -2.18 -1.29 -11.25
N LEU A 47 -1.31 -1.10 -10.25
CA LEU A 47 0.00 -0.49 -10.41
C LEU A 47 0.90 -1.33 -11.33
N ASN A 48 0.92 -2.65 -11.14
CA ASN A 48 1.65 -3.58 -11.99
C ASN A 48 1.09 -3.61 -13.42
N THR A 49 -0.23 -3.71 -13.57
CA THR A 49 -0.90 -3.76 -14.88
C THR A 49 -0.66 -2.49 -15.70
N ARG A 50 -0.75 -1.32 -15.05
CA ARG A 50 -0.51 -0.02 -15.71
C ARG A 50 0.96 0.34 -15.82
N GLN A 51 1.87 -0.47 -15.27
CA GLN A 51 3.31 -0.19 -15.21
C GLN A 51 3.59 1.22 -14.69
N VAL A 52 2.92 1.59 -13.58
CA VAL A 52 3.03 2.94 -13.01
C VAL A 52 4.50 3.19 -12.62
N PRO A 53 5.10 4.32 -13.03
CA PRO A 53 6.44 4.69 -12.58
C PRO A 53 6.45 5.03 -11.09
N LEU A 54 7.53 4.70 -10.38
CA LEU A 54 7.68 5.04 -8.95
C LEU A 54 7.49 6.53 -8.63
N MET A 55 7.77 7.42 -9.60
CA MET A 55 7.55 8.87 -9.44
C MET A 55 6.08 9.23 -9.23
N HIS A 56 5.15 8.44 -9.79
CA HIS A 56 3.70 8.65 -9.67
C HIS A 56 3.03 7.68 -8.69
N PHE A 57 3.78 6.72 -8.15
CA PHE A 57 3.26 5.72 -7.23
C PHE A 57 2.61 6.36 -5.99
N LYS A 58 3.27 7.37 -5.41
CA LYS A 58 2.76 8.07 -4.23
C LYS A 58 1.47 8.83 -4.51
N ASP A 59 1.41 9.56 -5.64
CA ASP A 59 0.19 10.27 -6.06
C ASP A 59 -1.00 9.33 -6.23
N VAL A 60 -0.78 8.14 -6.81
CA VAL A 60 -1.83 7.14 -7.00
C VAL A 60 -2.36 6.59 -5.66
N ILE A 61 -1.48 6.40 -4.68
CA ILE A 61 -1.91 5.99 -3.33
C ILE A 61 -2.68 7.12 -2.64
N GLU A 62 -2.21 8.36 -2.71
CA GLU A 62 -2.90 9.49 -2.09
C GLU A 62 -4.30 9.69 -2.71
N ASP A 63 -4.44 9.59 -4.03
CA ASP A 63 -5.75 9.63 -4.71
C ASP A 63 -6.66 8.47 -4.27
N PHE A 64 -6.08 7.28 -4.06
CA PHE A 64 -6.80 6.12 -3.56
C PHE A 64 -7.31 6.31 -2.13
N LEU A 65 -6.49 6.84 -1.23
CA LEU A 65 -6.83 7.08 0.18
C LEU A 65 -7.84 8.22 0.38
N THR A 66 -7.93 9.13 -0.58
CA THR A 66 -8.83 10.30 -0.50
C THR A 66 -10.27 9.97 -0.92
N ARG A 67 -10.54 8.74 -1.41
CA ARG A 67 -11.87 8.29 -1.87
C ARG A 67 -12.61 7.46 -0.83
#